data_AF-A0A7W7VHN1-F1
#
_entry.id   AF-A0A7W7VHN1-F1
#
_cell.length_a   1.000
_cell.length_b   1.000
_cell.length_c   1.000
_cell.angle_alpha   90.00
_cell.angle_beta   90.00
_cell.angle_gamma   90.00
#
_symmetry.space_group_name_H-M   'P 1'
#
loop_
_entity.id
_entity.type
_entity.pdbx_description
1 polymer ?
#
loop_
_entity_poly.entity_id
_entity_poly.type
_entity_poly.pdbx_seq_one_letter_code
_entity_poly.pdbx_strand_id
1 'polypeptide(L)'
;MRDVDIQHQVEAHRATAAVRLAAYQADGLAAFTGHAMERVVEVDMTRRALAGEDPALNALLGRLEYNFVRRVEGIQNGLFNGSSF
;
A
#
# COMPACT_ATOMS: atom_id res chain seq x y z
N MET A 1 29.23 -24.29 -27.08
CA MET A 1 28.20 -23.50 -27.81
C MET A 1 26.78 -23.81 -27.31
N ARG A 2 26.39 -25.08 -27.11
CA ARG A 2 25.09 -25.44 -26.45
C ARG A 2 24.93 -24.94 -25.01
N ASP A 3 25.98 -24.98 -24.20
CA ASP A 3 25.88 -24.59 -22.78
C ASP A 3 25.63 -23.09 -22.58
N VAL A 4 26.12 -22.26 -23.50
CA VAL A 4 25.90 -20.80 -23.49
C VAL A 4 24.45 -20.47 -23.83
N ASP A 5 23.80 -21.22 -24.71
CA ASP A 5 22.39 -21.05 -25.07
C ASP A 5 21.45 -21.41 -23.91
N ILE A 6 21.77 -22.47 -23.17
CA ILE A 6 21.00 -22.87 -21.97
C ILE A 6 21.11 -21.80 -20.86
N GLN A 7 22.30 -21.23 -20.64
CA GLN A 7 22.46 -20.15 -19.66
C GLN A 7 21.63 -18.91 -20.02
N HIS A 8 21.63 -18.48 -21.28
CA HIS A 8 20.80 -17.36 -21.73
C HIS A 8 19.30 -17.63 -21.57
N GLN A 9 18.84 -18.86 -21.84
CA GLN A 9 17.43 -19.23 -21.62
C GLN A 9 17.04 -19.19 -20.14
N VAL A 10 17.90 -19.65 -19.24
CA VAL A 10 17.67 -19.60 -17.79
C VAL A 10 17.66 -18.14 -17.30
N GLU A 11 18.57 -17.30 -17.77
CA GLU A 11 18.61 -15.88 -17.43
C GLU A 11 17.37 -15.13 -17.91
N ALA A 12 16.93 -15.38 -19.14
CA ALA A 12 15.70 -14.80 -19.69
C ALA A 12 14.46 -15.22 -18.88
N HIS A 13 14.39 -16.49 -18.47
CA HIS A 13 13.32 -16.99 -17.60
C HIS A 13 13.34 -16.34 -16.21
N ARG A 14 14.52 -16.16 -15.61
CA ARG A 14 14.66 -15.47 -14.31
C ARG A 14 14.24 -14.00 -14.43
N ALA A 15 14.67 -13.30 -15.48
CA ALA A 15 14.31 -11.91 -15.71
C ALA A 15 12.80 -11.74 -15.91
N THR A 16 12.17 -12.60 -16.71
CA THR A 16 10.70 -12.56 -16.89
C THR A 16 9.93 -12.90 -15.62
N ALA A 17 10.42 -13.86 -14.82
CA ALA A 17 9.83 -14.17 -13.52
C ALA A 17 9.93 -12.97 -12.55
N ALA A 18 11.08 -12.29 -12.51
CA ALA A 18 11.28 -11.11 -11.67
C ALA A 18 10.34 -9.97 -12.07
N VAL A 19 10.19 -9.69 -13.37
CA VAL A 19 9.26 -8.66 -13.88
C VAL A 19 7.81 -9.00 -13.49
N ARG A 20 7.39 -10.26 -13.64
CA ARG A 20 6.05 -10.69 -13.24
C ARG A 20 5.82 -10.52 -11.74
N LEU A 21 6.79 -10.90 -10.92
CA LEU A 21 6.70 -10.72 -9.47
C LEU A 21 6.55 -9.23 -9.11
N ALA A 22 7.36 -8.36 -9.70
CA ALA A 22 7.28 -6.92 -9.48
C ALA A 22 5.93 -6.33 -9.91
N ALA A 23 5.37 -6.78 -11.03
CA ALA A 23 4.04 -6.37 -11.48
C ALA A 23 2.96 -6.75 -10.46
N TYR A 24 2.95 -8.00 -9.98
CA TYR A 24 1.99 -8.43 -8.96
C TYR A 24 2.13 -7.67 -7.64
N GLN A 25 3.36 -7.32 -7.24
CA GLN A 25 3.60 -6.48 -6.07
C GLN A 25 3.02 -5.07 -6.26
N ALA A 26 3.23 -4.46 -7.43
CA ALA A 26 2.68 -3.15 -7.75
C ALA A 26 1.14 -3.15 -7.80
N ASP A 27 0.53 -4.18 -8.40
CA ASP A 27 -0.92 -4.35 -8.45
C ASP A 27 -1.50 -4.51 -7.04
N GLY A 28 -0.86 -5.33 -6.20
CA GLY A 28 -1.25 -5.51 -4.80
C GLY A 28 -1.16 -4.22 -3.99
N LEU A 29 -0.09 -3.43 -4.20
CA LEU A 29 0.07 -2.12 -3.59
C LEU A 29 -1.05 -1.15 -4.01
N ALA A 30 -1.34 -1.07 -5.32
CA ALA A 30 -2.39 -0.20 -5.83
C ALA A 30 -3.77 -0.57 -5.26
N ALA A 31 -4.09 -1.86 -5.20
CA ALA A 31 -5.34 -2.35 -4.60
C ALA A 31 -5.45 -2.00 -3.11
N PHE A 32 -4.38 -2.22 -2.34
CA PHE A 32 -4.35 -1.87 -0.93
C PHE A 32 -4.51 -0.36 -0.72
N THR A 33 -3.75 0.46 -1.45
CA THR A 33 -3.78 1.92 -1.32
C THR A 33 -5.15 2.48 -1.69
N GLY A 34 -5.78 1.97 -2.77
CA GLY A 34 -7.14 2.36 -3.14
C GLY A 34 -8.14 2.09 -2.01
N HIS A 35 -8.14 0.86 -1.48
CA HIS A 35 -9.00 0.49 -0.36
C HIS A 35 -8.74 1.35 0.90
N ALA A 36 -7.47 1.58 1.21
CA ALA A 36 -7.07 2.41 2.34
C ALA A 36 -7.59 3.86 2.21
N MET A 37 -7.49 4.45 1.02
CA MET A 37 -8.01 5.79 0.75
C MET A 37 -9.52 5.87 0.92
N GLU A 38 -10.27 4.89 0.41
CA GLU A 38 -11.73 4.79 0.61
C GLU A 38 -12.08 4.76 2.10
N ARG A 39 -11.38 3.93 2.89
CA ARG A 39 -11.58 3.84 4.33
C ARG A 39 -11.24 5.14 5.06
N VAL A 40 -10.18 5.85 4.66
CA VAL A 40 -9.84 7.15 5.24
C VAL A 40 -10.95 8.17 5.00
N VAL A 41 -11.51 8.22 3.79
CA VAL A 41 -12.65 9.11 3.48
C VAL A 41 -13.86 8.76 4.35
N GLU A 42 -14.20 7.48 4.50
CA GLU A 42 -15.31 7.05 5.36
C GLU A 42 -15.10 7.47 6.83
N VAL A 43 -13.86 7.38 7.33
CA VAL A 43 -13.50 7.82 8.68
C VAL A 43 -13.63 9.34 8.83
N ASP A 44 -13.16 10.13 7.87
CA ASP A 44 -13.32 11.59 7.87
C ASP A 44 -14.79 12.01 7.84
N MET A 45 -15.60 11.38 6.97
CA MET A 45 -17.04 11.62 6.92
C MET A 45 -17.72 11.30 8.26
N THR A 46 -17.34 10.17 8.88
CA THR A 46 -17.84 9.79 10.21
C THR A 46 -17.42 10.80 11.28
N ARG A 47 -16.17 11.25 11.27
CA ARG A 47 -15.66 12.29 12.17
C ARG A 47 -16.49 13.57 12.05
N ARG A 48 -16.70 14.06 10.83
CA ARG A 48 -17.47 15.29 10.58
C ARG A 48 -18.92 15.15 11.04
N ALA A 49 -19.54 13.99 10.78
CA ALA A 49 -20.89 13.72 11.24
C ALA A 49 -21.02 13.67 12.77
N LEU A 50 -20.02 13.11 13.46
CA LEU A 50 -19.99 13.05 14.93
C LEU A 50 -19.66 14.40 15.58
N ALA A 51 -18.77 15.18 14.99
CA ALA A 51 -18.34 16.46 15.55
C ALA A 51 -19.39 17.57 15.34
N GLY A 52 -20.11 17.56 14.22
CA GLY A 52 -21.01 18.65 13.85
C GLY A 52 -20.27 19.99 13.84
N GLU A 53 -20.78 20.96 14.60
CA GLU A 53 -20.17 22.29 14.76
C GLU A 53 -19.28 22.42 16.01
N ASP A 54 -19.05 21.34 16.78
CA ASP A 54 -18.22 21.39 18.00
C ASP A 54 -16.72 21.33 17.64
N PRO A 55 -15.97 22.45 17.79
CA PRO A 55 -14.56 22.48 17.43
C PRO A 55 -13.67 21.66 18.37
N ALA A 56 -14.06 21.49 19.63
CA ALA A 56 -13.30 20.72 20.61
C ALA A 56 -13.42 19.23 20.32
N LEU A 57 -14.65 18.76 20.05
CA LEU A 57 -14.89 17.38 19.64
C LEU A 57 -14.23 17.06 18.29
N ASN A 58 -14.32 17.99 17.34
CA ASN A 58 -13.66 17.88 16.03
C ASN A 58 -12.14 17.68 16.16
N ALA A 59 -11.49 18.41 17.07
CA ALA A 59 -10.06 18.29 17.33
C ALA A 59 -9.68 16.93 17.95
N LEU A 60 -10.49 16.44 18.90
CA LEU A 60 -10.27 15.14 19.53
C LEU A 60 -10.40 13.99 18.52
N LEU A 61 -11.47 14.00 17.72
CA LEU A 61 -11.71 12.98 16.71
C LEU A 61 -10.69 13.06 15.56
N GLY A 62 -10.24 14.27 15.20
CA GLY A 62 -9.17 14.45 14.21
C GLY A 62 -7.86 13.78 14.62
N ARG A 63 -7.54 13.75 15.93
CA ARG A 63 -6.37 13.01 16.44
C ARG A 63 -6.51 11.50 16.26
N LEU A 64 -7.73 10.96 16.38
CA LEU A 64 -8.00 9.54 16.14
C LEU A 64 -7.87 9.20 14.65
N GLU A 65 -8.44 10.02 13.78
CA GLU A 65 -8.30 9.88 12.33
C GLU A 65 -6.82 9.91 11.91
N TYR A 66 -6.04 10.87 12.42
CA TYR A 66 -4.60 10.93 12.14
C TYR A 66 -3.86 9.65 12.57
N ASN A 67 -4.17 9.12 13.75
CA ASN A 67 -3.55 7.87 14.22
C ASN A 67 -3.97 6.66 13.37
N PHE A 68 -5.19 6.66 12.83
CA PHE A 68 -5.64 5.66 11.88
C PHE A 68 -4.83 5.73 10.58
N VAL A 69 -4.70 6.92 9.98
CA VAL A 69 -3.89 7.14 8.77
C VAL A 69 -2.44 6.68 8.97
N ARG A 70 -1.81 7.05 10.09
CA ARG A 70 -0.45 6.60 10.40
C ARG A 70 -0.30 5.09 10.51
N ARG A 71 -1.31 4.38 11.02
CA ARG A 71 -1.28 2.90 11.09
C ARG A 71 -1.42 2.28 9.72
N VAL A 72 -2.28 2.84 8.87
CA VAL A 72 -2.42 2.43 7.47
C VAL A 72 -1.12 2.61 6.70
N GLU A 73 -0.47 3.76 6.83
CA GLU A 73 0.88 4.00 6.26
C GLU A 73 1.89 2.99 6.79
N GLY A 74 1.84 2.67 8.09
CA GLY A 74 2.69 1.65 8.68
C GLY A 74 2.49 0.25 8.08
N ILE A 75 1.24 -0.14 7.82
CA ILE A 75 0.91 -1.42 7.15
C ILE A 75 1.41 -1.42 5.71
N GLN A 76 1.14 -0.36 4.95
CA GLN A 76 1.64 -0.20 3.59
C GLN A 76 3.16 -0.35 3.54
N ASN A 77 3.87 0.40 4.39
CA ASN A 77 5.32 0.33 4.49
C ASN A 77 5.78 -1.07 4.93
N GLY A 78 5.08 -1.74 5.84
CA GLY A 78 5.42 -3.11 6.28
C GLY A 78 5.28 -4.15 5.17
N LEU A 79 4.29 -4.01 4.29
CA LEU A 79 4.08 -4.91 3.15
C LEU A 79 5.20 -4.77 2.09
N PHE A 80 5.82 -3.59 1.97
CA PHE A 80 6.69 -3.27 0.84
C PHE A 80 8.12 -2.80 1.20
N ASN A 81 8.45 -2.63 2.50
CA ASN A 81 9.83 -2.42 2.98
C ASN A 81 10.61 -3.73 3.16
N GLY A 82 9.94 -4.89 3.08
CA GLY A 82 10.61 -6.20 2.99
C GLY A 82 11.15 -6.52 1.58
N SER A 83 10.83 -5.66 0.60
CA SER A 83 11.22 -5.77 -0.81
C SER A 83 12.17 -4.63 -1.16
N SER A 84 13.42 -4.74 -0.71
CA SER A 84 14.50 -3.92 -1.26
C SER A 84 14.78 -4.39 -2.69
N PHE A 85 14.76 -3.46 -3.65
CA PHE A 85 15.21 -3.65 -5.03
C PHE A 85 16.72 -3.91 -5.10
#